data_AF-A0A7T7XPC5-F1
#
_entry.id   AF-A0A7T7XPC5-F1
#
_cell.length_a   1.000
_cell.length_b   1.000
_cell.length_c   1.000
_cell.angle_alpha   90.00
_cell.angle_beta   90.00
_cell.angle_gamma   90.00
#
_symmetry.space_group_name_H-M   'P 1'
#
loop_
_entity.id
_entity.type
_entity.pdbx_description
1 polymer ?
#
loop_
_entity_poly.entity_id
_entity_poly.type
_entity_poly.pdbx_seq_one_letter_code
_entity_poly.pdbx_strand_id
1 'polypeptide(L)'
;MKKLLLFCVLYLGAFSVYAQSLTGPYNGGNGTILETKTINGKNWVITKHETPDNEIGWESFTAYENLGETGGKALFVLSYPMRVSTEAIAYCEQRTDDFELWIKIRDDQNRTGWIETSGYYNPYSNGVWSILETITLDGKKLTARKLEQGLSSTTRLNARDNPGLSGKVLFQLNPWENVTTTAIIEEEAAIDGITDHWIKIKDSQGRTGWIFGGYTTVERGGAKYRTPQDVIEMYLSPP
;
A
#
# COMPACT_ATOMS: atom_id res chain seq x y z
N MET A 1 -16.91 47.20 46.41
CA MET A 1 -15.55 46.77 46.02
C MET A 1 -15.66 45.38 45.41
N LYS A 2 -15.61 45.30 44.07
CA LYS A 2 -15.70 44.05 43.29
C LYS A 2 -14.31 43.43 43.19
N LYS A 3 -14.13 42.17 43.57
CA LYS A 3 -12.99 41.35 43.14
C LYS A 3 -13.52 40.32 42.17
N LEU A 4 -13.31 40.57 40.88
CA LEU A 4 -13.59 39.62 39.80
C LEU A 4 -12.33 38.77 39.63
N LEU A 5 -12.38 37.49 40.01
CA LEU A 5 -11.32 36.54 39.68
C LEU A 5 -11.40 36.23 38.18
N LEU A 6 -10.35 36.60 37.46
CA LEU A 6 -10.14 36.26 36.05
C LEU A 6 -9.54 34.85 36.01
N PHE A 7 -10.35 33.83 35.70
CA PHE A 7 -9.82 32.50 35.37
C PHE A 7 -9.36 32.53 33.90
N CYS A 8 -8.05 32.68 33.69
CA CYS A 8 -7.41 32.39 32.42
C CYS A 8 -7.47 30.88 32.18
N VAL A 9 -8.45 30.42 31.41
CA VAL A 9 -8.42 29.09 30.80
C VAL A 9 -7.42 29.15 29.66
N LEU A 10 -6.19 28.70 29.93
CA LEU A 10 -5.17 28.43 28.92
C LEU A 10 -5.68 27.31 28.01
N TYR A 11 -6.18 27.71 26.85
CA TYR A 11 -6.54 26.82 25.75
C TYR A 11 -5.22 26.28 25.15
N LEU A 12 -4.69 25.21 25.76
CA LEU A 12 -3.65 24.39 25.12
C LEU A 12 -4.33 23.61 24.01
N GLY A 13 -4.44 24.26 22.84
CA GLY A 13 -4.79 23.59 21.60
C GLY A 13 -3.78 22.49 21.33
N ALA A 14 -4.18 21.25 21.57
CA ALA A 14 -3.55 20.12 20.93
C ALA A 14 -3.77 20.29 19.42
N PHE A 15 -2.78 20.84 18.73
CA PHE A 15 -2.65 20.66 17.29
C PHE A 15 -2.38 19.18 17.04
N SER A 16 -3.41 18.34 17.10
CA SER A 16 -3.43 17.16 16.25
C SER A 16 -3.69 17.71 14.85
N VAL A 17 -2.61 17.93 14.09
CA VAL A 17 -2.72 18.00 12.65
C VAL A 17 -3.31 16.64 12.26
N TYR A 18 -4.64 16.59 12.13
CA TYR A 18 -5.28 15.58 11.32
C TYR A 18 -4.71 15.83 9.92
N ALA A 19 -3.67 15.09 9.57
CA ALA A 19 -3.47 14.72 8.19
C ALA A 19 -4.74 13.96 7.83
N GLN A 20 -5.77 14.68 7.36
CA GLN A 20 -6.84 14.06 6.61
C GLN A 20 -6.14 13.22 5.56
N SER A 21 -6.33 11.90 5.68
CA SER A 21 -5.58 10.92 4.94
C SER A 21 -5.67 11.26 3.45
N LEU A 22 -4.57 11.75 2.87
CA LEU A 22 -4.46 12.00 1.43
C LEU A 22 -4.63 10.70 0.61
N THR A 23 -4.81 9.56 1.28
CA THR A 23 -5.25 8.30 0.71
C THR A 23 -6.74 8.33 0.38
N GLY A 24 -7.11 8.96 -0.73
CA GLY A 24 -8.41 8.64 -1.34
C GLY A 24 -8.54 7.11 -1.44
N PRO A 25 -9.66 6.51 -1.01
CA PRO A 25 -9.75 5.08 -0.80
C PRO A 25 -9.40 4.31 -2.07
N TYR A 26 -8.56 3.28 -1.92
CA TYR A 26 -8.35 2.26 -2.93
C TYR A 26 -9.49 1.24 -2.83
N ASN A 27 -9.94 0.65 -3.93
CA ASN A 27 -10.83 -0.53 -3.97
C ASN A 27 -11.81 -0.67 -2.78
N GLY A 28 -12.90 0.09 -2.76
CA GLY A 28 -13.94 -0.05 -1.73
C GLY A 28 -13.62 0.50 -0.33
N GLY A 29 -12.57 1.30 -0.16
CA GLY A 29 -12.23 1.91 1.14
C GLY A 29 -10.88 1.52 1.72
N ASN A 30 -10.12 0.69 1.01
CA ASN A 30 -8.82 0.20 1.42
C ASN A 30 -7.83 1.35 1.62
N GLY A 31 -7.06 1.29 2.70
CA GLY A 31 -6.17 2.37 3.15
C GLY A 31 -6.82 3.34 4.16
N THR A 32 -8.12 3.21 4.44
CA THR A 32 -8.78 4.05 5.47
C THR A 32 -8.36 3.61 6.88
N ILE A 33 -7.87 4.54 7.70
CA ILE A 33 -7.60 4.27 9.12
C ILE A 33 -8.94 4.01 9.82
N LEU A 34 -9.07 2.83 10.43
CA LEU A 34 -10.24 2.42 11.19
C LEU A 34 -10.08 2.77 12.67
N GLU A 35 -8.90 2.52 13.23
CA GLU A 35 -8.62 2.68 14.65
C GLU A 35 -7.10 2.87 14.88
N THR A 36 -6.75 3.62 15.91
CA THR A 36 -5.40 3.64 16.49
C THR A 36 -5.51 3.31 17.97
N LYS A 37 -4.68 2.38 18.47
CA LYS A 37 -4.70 1.99 19.88
C LYS A 37 -3.35 1.51 20.39
N THR A 38 -3.17 1.56 21.71
CA THR A 38 -1.98 1.05 22.38
C THR A 38 -2.28 -0.31 23.01
N ILE A 39 -1.49 -1.33 22.66
CA ILE A 39 -1.57 -2.69 23.22
C ILE A 39 -0.17 -3.06 23.69
N ASN A 40 -0.02 -3.47 24.95
CA ASN A 40 1.27 -3.87 25.53
C ASN A 40 2.41 -2.85 25.31
N GLY A 41 2.09 -1.55 25.36
CA GLY A 41 3.05 -0.46 25.14
C GLY A 41 3.41 -0.20 23.66
N LYS A 42 2.82 -0.94 22.72
CA LYS A 42 2.95 -0.74 21.27
C LYS A 42 1.77 0.04 20.72
N ASN A 43 2.05 1.05 19.89
CA ASN A 43 1.02 1.80 19.18
C ASN A 43 0.72 1.10 17.87
N TRP A 44 -0.54 0.73 17.68
CA TRP A 44 -1.04 0.04 16.50
C TRP A 44 -1.95 0.96 15.71
N VAL A 45 -1.76 0.98 14.40
CA VAL A 45 -2.68 1.60 13.45
C VAL A 45 -3.36 0.50 12.66
N ILE A 46 -4.69 0.44 12.78
CA ILE A 46 -5.54 -0.51 12.07
C ILE A 46 -6.14 0.21 10.87
N THR A 47 -5.92 -0.36 9.70
CA THR A 47 -6.34 0.17 8.41
C THR A 47 -7.22 -0.83 7.71
N LYS A 48 -8.28 -0.35 7.06
CA LYS A 48 -9.16 -1.18 6.22
C LYS A 48 -8.35 -1.78 5.06
N HIS A 49 -8.50 -3.08 4.86
CA HIS A 49 -7.96 -3.80 3.72
C HIS A 49 -8.83 -5.03 3.46
N GLU A 50 -9.83 -4.85 2.63
CA GLU A 50 -10.79 -5.87 2.26
C GLU A 50 -10.41 -6.50 0.91
N THR A 51 -10.24 -7.80 0.93
CA THR A 51 -9.96 -8.62 -0.26
C THR A 51 -10.71 -9.93 -0.08
N PRO A 52 -11.51 -10.37 -1.07
CA PRO A 52 -12.49 -11.42 -0.84
C PRO A 52 -11.87 -12.82 -0.78
N ASP A 53 -10.71 -13.02 -1.40
CA ASP A 53 -10.22 -14.35 -1.69
C ASP A 53 -8.70 -14.37 -1.85
N ASN A 54 -8.00 -14.88 -0.84
CA ASN A 54 -6.54 -15.03 -0.81
C ASN A 54 -6.21 -16.46 -0.43
N GLU A 55 -5.24 -17.03 -1.12
CA GLU A 55 -4.72 -18.35 -0.79
C GLU A 55 -3.71 -18.26 0.34
N ILE A 56 -3.82 -19.18 1.30
CA ILE A 56 -2.78 -19.40 2.29
C ILE A 56 -1.72 -20.28 1.65
N GLY A 57 -0.48 -19.79 1.63
CA GLY A 57 0.65 -20.54 1.11
C GLY A 57 1.04 -21.72 1.99
N TRP A 58 2.24 -22.26 1.73
CA TRP A 58 2.75 -23.47 2.40
C TRP A 58 2.96 -23.29 3.90
N GLU A 59 3.15 -22.06 4.37
CA GLU A 59 3.23 -21.73 5.78
C GLU A 59 1.84 -21.74 6.43
N SER A 60 1.76 -22.32 7.64
CA SER A 60 0.53 -22.30 8.41
C SER A 60 0.50 -21.09 9.34
N PHE A 61 -0.65 -20.45 9.47
CA PHE A 61 -0.87 -19.32 10.36
C PHE A 61 -1.78 -19.72 11.52
N THR A 62 -1.45 -19.27 12.73
CA THR A 62 -2.39 -19.34 13.85
C THR A 62 -3.16 -18.04 13.93
N ALA A 63 -4.50 -18.12 13.90
CA ALA A 63 -5.36 -16.98 14.09
C ALA A 63 -5.65 -16.80 15.59
N TYR A 64 -5.45 -15.58 16.09
CA TYR A 64 -5.62 -15.19 17.49
C TYR A 64 -6.83 -14.28 17.68
N GLU A 65 -7.39 -14.28 18.88
CA GLU A 65 -8.51 -13.40 19.25
C GLU A 65 -8.10 -11.92 19.22
N ASN A 66 -6.90 -11.61 19.73
CA ASN A 66 -6.42 -10.25 19.92
C ASN A 66 -5.23 -9.93 19.02
N LEU A 67 -5.19 -8.69 18.55
CA LEU A 67 -4.05 -8.10 17.85
C LEU A 67 -2.84 -7.98 18.80
N GLY A 68 -1.65 -8.34 18.33
CA GLY A 68 -0.38 -8.09 19.03
C GLY A 68 -0.13 -9.02 20.23
N GLU A 69 -0.83 -10.16 20.31
CA GLU A 69 -0.70 -11.15 21.38
C GLU A 69 -0.29 -12.51 20.84
N THR A 70 0.94 -12.62 20.29
CA THR A 70 1.50 -13.92 19.88
C THR A 70 1.58 -14.87 21.08
N GLY A 71 1.00 -16.07 20.94
CA GLY A 71 0.86 -17.02 22.06
C GLY A 71 -0.31 -16.72 23.00
N GLY A 72 -1.16 -15.74 22.68
CA GLY A 72 -2.46 -15.52 23.32
C GLY A 72 -3.48 -16.60 22.97
N LYS A 73 -4.77 -16.28 23.12
CA LYS A 73 -5.84 -17.23 22.83
C LYS A 73 -5.93 -17.52 21.33
N ALA A 74 -5.38 -18.67 20.92
CA ALA A 74 -5.54 -19.21 19.58
C ALA A 74 -7.00 -19.61 19.32
N LEU A 75 -7.51 -19.24 18.14
CA LEU A 75 -8.87 -19.54 17.70
C LEU A 75 -8.90 -20.71 16.72
N PHE A 76 -8.03 -20.68 15.71
CA PHE A 76 -7.91 -21.72 14.69
C PHE A 76 -6.58 -21.60 13.94
N VAL A 77 -6.25 -22.63 13.17
CA VAL A 77 -5.07 -22.68 12.31
C VAL A 77 -5.54 -22.61 10.85
N LEU A 78 -4.82 -21.84 10.05
CA LEU A 78 -4.91 -21.75 8.61
C LEU A 78 -3.72 -22.48 8.00
N SER A 79 -3.95 -23.28 6.96
CA SER A 79 -2.89 -24.00 6.25
C SER A 79 -3.23 -24.12 4.77
N TYR A 80 -2.22 -24.29 3.92
CA TYR A 80 -2.44 -24.64 2.51
C TYR A 80 -3.43 -25.82 2.34
N PRO A 81 -4.35 -25.79 1.35
CA PRO A 81 -4.65 -24.73 0.38
C PRO A 81 -5.86 -23.85 0.81
N MET A 82 -6.01 -23.55 2.10
CA MET A 82 -7.14 -22.76 2.58
C MET A 82 -7.18 -21.38 1.92
N ARG A 83 -8.40 -20.86 1.77
CA ARG A 83 -8.64 -19.52 1.24
C ARG A 83 -9.33 -18.66 2.28
N VAL A 84 -8.93 -17.40 2.35
CA VAL A 84 -9.45 -16.42 3.32
C VAL A 84 -9.72 -15.09 2.66
N SER A 85 -10.70 -14.37 3.20
CA SER A 85 -10.82 -12.94 2.95
C SER A 85 -10.00 -12.16 3.99
N THR A 86 -9.48 -11.00 3.61
CA THR A 86 -8.93 -10.03 4.56
C THR A 86 -9.99 -8.98 4.89
N GLU A 87 -9.95 -8.46 6.10
CA GLU A 87 -10.83 -7.37 6.56
C GLU A 87 -10.06 -6.09 6.86
N ALA A 88 -8.89 -6.25 7.49
CA ALA A 88 -8.05 -5.15 7.93
C ALA A 88 -6.60 -5.61 8.04
N ILE A 89 -5.70 -4.63 8.07
CA ILE A 89 -4.32 -4.83 8.51
C ILE A 89 -4.04 -3.94 9.70
N ALA A 90 -3.11 -4.36 10.53
CA ALA A 90 -2.59 -3.57 11.63
C ALA A 90 -1.07 -3.56 11.57
N TYR A 91 -0.49 -2.38 11.73
CA TYR A 91 0.96 -2.24 11.81
C TYR A 91 1.35 -1.45 13.06
N CYS A 92 2.51 -1.79 13.62
CA CYS A 92 3.05 -1.08 14.76
C CYS A 92 3.80 0.19 14.31
N GLU A 93 3.48 1.35 14.91
CA GLU A 93 4.15 2.65 14.66
C GLU A 93 5.44 2.84 15.49
N GLN A 94 6.10 1.77 15.95
CA GLN A 94 7.36 1.93 16.66
C GLN A 94 8.52 2.25 15.70
N ARG A 95 9.46 3.06 16.20
CA ARG A 95 10.55 3.70 15.45
C ARG A 95 11.80 2.82 15.29
N THR A 96 11.69 1.53 15.59
CA THR A 96 12.81 0.57 15.66
C THR A 96 12.68 -0.50 14.59
N ASP A 97 13.74 -1.29 14.38
CA ASP A 97 13.89 -2.30 13.32
C ASP A 97 12.87 -3.46 13.37
N ASP A 98 11.93 -3.43 14.32
CA ASP A 98 10.88 -4.44 14.54
C ASP A 98 9.55 -3.96 13.92
N PHE A 99 9.48 -3.98 12.59
CA PHE A 99 8.20 -3.78 11.91
C PHE A 99 7.31 -5.02 12.12
N GLU A 100 6.14 -4.82 12.70
CA GLU A 100 5.15 -5.88 12.93
C GLU A 100 3.89 -5.58 12.12
N LEU A 101 3.49 -6.52 11.27
CA LEU A 101 2.24 -6.46 10.51
C LEU A 101 1.37 -7.68 10.82
N TRP A 102 0.13 -7.37 11.18
CA TRP A 102 -0.91 -8.34 11.45
C TRP A 102 -2.04 -8.15 10.44
N ILE A 103 -2.66 -9.25 10.04
CA ILE A 103 -3.79 -9.25 9.11
C ILE A 103 -5.01 -9.81 9.85
N LYS A 104 -6.13 -9.11 9.77
CA LYS A 104 -7.41 -9.64 10.21
C LYS A 104 -8.05 -10.38 9.05
N ILE A 105 -8.33 -11.66 9.26
CA ILE A 105 -8.84 -12.56 8.23
C ILE A 105 -10.23 -13.09 8.60
N ARG A 106 -10.92 -13.62 7.59
CA ARG A 106 -12.12 -14.43 7.73
C ARG A 106 -12.05 -15.63 6.79
N ASP A 107 -12.27 -16.83 7.34
CA ASP A 107 -12.29 -18.06 6.55
C ASP A 107 -13.68 -18.39 5.98
N ASP A 108 -13.77 -19.51 5.28
CA ASP A 108 -15.00 -20.02 4.65
C ASP A 108 -16.09 -20.46 5.67
N GLN A 109 -15.70 -20.69 6.92
CA GLN A 109 -16.59 -20.98 8.05
C GLN A 109 -17.06 -19.71 8.77
N ASN A 110 -16.75 -18.52 8.24
CA ASN A 110 -16.99 -17.22 8.86
C ASN A 110 -16.32 -17.02 10.23
N ARG A 111 -15.26 -17.79 10.54
CA ARG A 111 -14.43 -17.54 11.71
C ARG A 111 -13.50 -16.38 11.40
N THR A 112 -13.30 -15.50 12.37
CA THR A 112 -12.42 -14.33 12.23
C THR A 112 -11.32 -14.35 13.27
N GLY A 113 -10.17 -13.80 12.93
CA GLY A 113 -9.04 -13.69 13.84
C GLY A 113 -7.91 -12.88 13.24
N TRP A 114 -6.93 -12.55 14.08
CA TRP A 114 -5.71 -11.85 13.71
C TRP A 114 -4.59 -12.86 13.49
N ILE A 115 -3.89 -12.76 12.36
CA ILE A 115 -2.67 -13.51 12.10
C ILE A 115 -1.47 -12.57 12.14
N GLU A 116 -0.39 -13.02 12.75
CA GLU A 116 0.92 -12.39 12.66
C GLU A 116 1.57 -12.79 11.33
N THR A 117 2.20 -11.83 10.65
CA THR A 117 2.95 -12.10 9.42
C THR A 117 4.42 -11.76 9.61
N SER A 118 5.28 -12.37 8.80
CA SER A 118 6.68 -11.97 8.64
C SER A 118 6.86 -10.69 7.79
N GLY A 119 5.75 -9.99 7.49
CA GLY A 119 5.77 -8.82 6.62
C GLY A 119 6.63 -7.71 7.21
N TYR A 120 7.45 -7.08 6.36
CA TYR A 120 8.43 -6.04 6.71
C TYR A 120 8.13 -4.69 6.06
N TYR A 121 7.01 -4.60 5.34
CA TYR A 121 6.59 -3.41 4.59
C TYR A 121 5.09 -3.17 4.76
N ASN A 122 4.73 -1.95 5.18
CA ASN A 122 3.35 -1.47 5.21
C ASN A 122 2.98 -0.89 3.83
N PRO A 123 1.99 -1.45 3.12
CA PRO A 123 1.61 -0.99 1.78
C PRO A 123 0.98 0.40 1.72
N TYR A 124 0.62 0.98 2.87
CA TYR A 124 0.09 2.35 2.99
C TYR A 124 1.06 3.31 3.67
N SER A 125 2.29 2.88 3.96
CA SER A 125 3.30 3.74 4.56
C SER A 125 3.62 4.95 3.69
N ASN A 126 3.94 6.09 4.32
CA ASN A 126 4.31 7.33 3.64
C ASN A 126 3.32 7.79 2.54
N GLY A 127 2.04 7.44 2.69
CA GLY A 127 0.99 7.75 1.72
C GLY A 127 1.12 7.00 0.40
N VAL A 128 1.87 5.90 0.32
CA VAL A 128 1.82 5.00 -0.84
C VAL A 128 0.37 4.58 -1.11
N TRP A 129 -0.02 4.50 -2.38
CA TRP A 129 -1.39 4.34 -2.89
C TRP A 129 -2.37 5.48 -2.67
N SER A 130 -1.93 6.62 -2.14
CA SER A 130 -2.73 7.85 -2.16
C SER A 130 -3.04 8.32 -3.57
N ILE A 131 -4.22 8.92 -3.78
CA ILE A 131 -4.56 9.58 -5.03
C ILE A 131 -3.74 10.87 -5.11
N LEU A 132 -2.91 10.98 -6.15
CA LEU A 132 -2.13 12.17 -6.43
C LEU A 132 -2.93 13.16 -7.29
N GLU A 133 -3.56 12.64 -8.35
CA GLU A 133 -4.32 13.42 -9.31
C GLU A 133 -5.25 12.54 -10.16
N THR A 134 -6.21 13.19 -10.83
CA THR A 134 -7.00 12.57 -11.90
C THR A 134 -6.63 13.23 -13.21
N ILE A 135 -6.17 12.43 -14.18
CA ILE A 135 -5.75 12.89 -15.51
C ILE A 135 -6.88 12.56 -16.49
N THR A 136 -7.27 13.53 -17.32
CA THR A 136 -8.19 13.25 -18.44
C THR A 136 -7.37 13.08 -19.71
N LEU A 137 -7.42 11.88 -20.30
CA LEU A 137 -6.73 11.53 -21.54
C LEU A 137 -7.72 10.86 -22.50
N ASP A 138 -7.87 11.40 -23.70
CA ASP A 138 -8.78 10.88 -24.73
C ASP A 138 -10.22 10.63 -24.23
N GLY A 139 -10.72 11.53 -23.38
CA GLY A 139 -12.05 11.42 -22.76
C GLY A 139 -12.16 10.40 -21.62
N LYS A 140 -11.10 9.66 -21.32
CA LYS A 140 -11.02 8.76 -20.16
C LYS A 140 -10.46 9.51 -18.95
N LYS A 141 -11.00 9.21 -17.78
CA LYS A 141 -10.42 9.63 -16.50
C LYS A 141 -9.48 8.54 -16.02
N LEU A 142 -8.25 8.93 -15.73
CA LEU A 142 -7.18 8.07 -15.23
C LEU A 142 -6.82 8.53 -13.82
N THR A 143 -6.68 7.59 -12.90
CA THR A 143 -6.39 7.84 -11.49
C THR A 143 -4.90 7.61 -11.26
N ALA A 144 -4.16 8.69 -11.03
CA ALA A 144 -2.76 8.60 -10.68
C ALA A 144 -2.62 8.42 -9.17
N ARG A 145 -1.92 7.36 -8.77
CA ARG A 145 -1.66 7.04 -7.36
C ARG A 145 -0.19 7.03 -7.05
N LYS A 146 0.16 7.37 -5.82
CA LYS A 146 1.54 7.35 -5.34
C LYS A 146 2.07 5.92 -5.32
N LEU A 147 3.23 5.70 -5.94
CA LEU A 147 3.96 4.44 -5.87
C LEU A 147 5.46 4.74 -5.83
N GLU A 148 6.15 4.23 -4.82
CA GLU A 148 7.60 4.41 -4.64
C GLU A 148 8.29 3.04 -4.61
N GLN A 149 8.88 2.63 -5.75
CA GLN A 149 9.54 1.35 -5.93
C GLN A 149 10.65 1.47 -6.99
N GLY A 150 11.71 0.69 -6.83
CA GLY A 150 12.75 0.54 -7.86
C GLY A 150 12.32 -0.44 -8.95
N LEU A 151 12.47 -0.04 -10.21
CA LEU A 151 12.25 -0.88 -11.38
C LEU A 151 13.40 -0.69 -12.38
N SER A 152 13.55 -1.66 -13.28
CA SER A 152 14.50 -1.61 -14.38
C SER A 152 13.75 -1.67 -15.71
N SER A 153 14.12 -0.83 -16.66
CA SER A 153 13.66 -0.98 -18.05
C SER A 153 14.21 -2.28 -18.65
N THR A 154 13.45 -2.94 -19.52
CA THR A 154 13.91 -4.15 -20.24
C THR A 154 14.33 -3.84 -21.68
N THR A 155 13.98 -2.65 -22.18
CA THR A 155 14.28 -2.19 -23.54
C THR A 155 14.52 -0.67 -23.54
N ARG A 156 14.82 -0.12 -24.72
CA ARG A 156 14.83 1.33 -24.92
C ARG A 156 13.41 1.86 -24.80
N LEU A 157 13.16 2.75 -23.85
CA LEU A 157 11.80 3.13 -23.47
C LEU A 157 11.62 4.65 -23.44
N ASN A 158 10.60 5.14 -24.14
CA ASN A 158 10.30 6.57 -24.19
C ASN A 158 9.58 7.01 -22.91
N ALA A 159 10.16 7.98 -22.22
CA ALA A 159 9.49 8.71 -21.16
C ALA A 159 8.75 9.91 -21.74
N ARG A 160 7.47 10.06 -21.38
CA ARG A 160 6.53 11.03 -21.96
C ARG A 160 6.00 12.01 -20.93
N ASP A 161 5.43 13.11 -21.39
CA ASP A 161 4.81 14.13 -20.54
C ASP A 161 3.44 13.73 -19.99
N ASN A 162 2.76 12.76 -20.60
CA ASN A 162 1.50 12.19 -20.13
C ASN A 162 1.48 10.64 -20.26
N PRO A 163 0.60 9.94 -19.53
CA PRO A 163 0.49 8.48 -19.55
C PRO A 163 -0.25 7.97 -20.80
N GLY A 164 0.32 8.22 -21.98
CA GLY A 164 -0.30 7.86 -23.25
C GLY A 164 0.68 7.87 -24.42
N LEU A 165 0.36 7.12 -25.48
CA LEU A 165 1.18 7.10 -26.71
C LEU A 165 1.17 8.43 -27.46
N SER A 166 0.14 9.25 -27.26
CA SER A 166 0.03 10.61 -27.79
C SER A 166 0.91 11.63 -27.06
N GLY A 167 1.44 11.28 -25.88
CA GLY A 167 2.32 12.16 -25.11
C GLY A 167 3.64 12.45 -25.81
N LYS A 168 4.13 13.69 -25.65
CA LYS A 168 5.42 14.11 -26.18
C LYS A 168 6.54 13.33 -25.50
N VAL A 169 7.46 12.77 -26.28
CA VAL A 169 8.67 12.14 -25.75
C VAL A 169 9.58 13.22 -25.15
N LEU A 170 9.90 13.07 -23.87
CA LEU A 170 10.78 13.96 -23.11
C LEU A 170 12.23 13.47 -23.16
N PHE A 171 12.42 12.16 -22.99
CA PHE A 171 13.71 11.47 -23.06
C PHE A 171 13.50 9.97 -23.27
N GLN A 172 14.60 9.23 -23.40
CA GLN A 172 14.58 7.78 -23.57
C GLN A 172 15.49 7.14 -22.52
N LEU A 173 14.99 6.06 -21.90
CA LEU A 173 15.78 5.16 -21.07
C LEU A 173 16.49 4.14 -21.95
N ASN A 174 17.68 3.72 -21.55
CA ASN A 174 18.35 2.56 -22.13
C ASN A 174 17.77 1.26 -21.53
N PRO A 175 18.00 0.09 -22.17
CA PRO A 175 17.71 -1.20 -21.52
C PRO A 175 18.51 -1.35 -20.23
N TRP A 176 17.90 -1.95 -19.22
CA TRP A 176 18.47 -2.19 -17.88
C TRP A 176 18.83 -0.91 -17.11
N GLU A 177 18.17 0.20 -17.44
CA GLU A 177 18.31 1.43 -16.70
C GLU A 177 17.38 1.39 -15.48
N ASN A 178 17.97 1.60 -14.31
CA ASN A 178 17.25 1.60 -13.04
C ASN A 178 16.57 2.96 -12.81
N VAL A 179 15.30 2.90 -12.44
CA VAL A 179 14.46 4.06 -12.16
C VAL A 179 13.68 3.85 -10.85
N THR A 180 13.23 4.94 -10.27
CA THR A 180 12.31 4.92 -9.13
C THR A 180 10.95 5.41 -9.58
N THR A 181 9.89 4.65 -9.31
CA THR A 181 8.52 5.12 -9.54
C THR A 181 8.18 6.23 -8.57
N THR A 182 7.31 7.13 -9.01
CA THR A 182 6.72 8.20 -8.19
C THR A 182 5.20 8.16 -8.25
N ALA A 183 4.64 7.63 -9.33
CA ALA A 183 3.22 7.37 -9.49
C ALA A 183 2.96 6.18 -10.40
N ILE A 184 1.75 5.64 -10.31
CA ILE A 184 1.16 4.62 -11.19
C ILE A 184 -0.24 5.07 -11.59
N ILE A 185 -0.65 4.81 -12.83
CA ILE A 185 -2.05 4.92 -13.23
C ILE A 185 -2.76 3.63 -12.84
N GLU A 186 -3.83 3.74 -12.05
CA GLU A 186 -4.61 2.59 -11.58
C GLU A 186 -5.22 1.80 -12.76
N GLU A 187 -5.65 2.49 -13.81
CA GLU A 187 -6.20 1.87 -14.99
C GLU A 187 -5.11 1.31 -15.91
N GLU A 188 -5.33 0.09 -16.41
CA GLU A 188 -4.41 -0.55 -17.36
C GLU A 188 -4.60 -0.02 -18.80
N ALA A 189 -3.52 -0.11 -19.57
CA ALA A 189 -3.50 0.11 -21.01
C ALA A 189 -2.95 -1.12 -21.73
N ALA A 190 -3.49 -1.42 -22.91
CA ALA A 190 -2.97 -2.45 -23.79
C ALA A 190 -2.11 -1.80 -24.90
N ILE A 191 -0.83 -2.15 -24.95
CA ILE A 191 0.15 -1.63 -25.93
C ILE A 191 0.96 -2.81 -26.44
N ASP A 192 1.04 -2.97 -27.77
CA ASP A 192 1.79 -4.06 -28.43
C ASP A 192 1.41 -5.48 -27.94
N GLY A 193 0.15 -5.67 -27.55
CA GLY A 193 -0.35 -6.95 -27.01
C GLY A 193 0.02 -7.20 -25.54
N ILE A 194 0.65 -6.24 -24.86
CA ILE A 194 0.94 -6.28 -23.43
C ILE A 194 -0.07 -5.38 -22.70
N THR A 195 -0.73 -5.90 -21.68
CA THR A 195 -1.61 -5.12 -20.79
C THR A 195 -0.84 -4.80 -19.52
N ASP A 196 -0.72 -3.52 -19.19
CA ASP A 196 -0.02 -3.05 -18.00
C ASP A 196 -0.40 -1.59 -17.66
N HIS A 197 0.11 -1.08 -16.55
CA HIS A 197 -0.07 0.30 -16.11
C HIS A 197 0.93 1.26 -16.74
N TRP A 198 0.55 2.53 -16.82
CA TRP A 198 1.50 3.62 -16.98
C TRP A 198 2.09 3.99 -15.62
N ILE A 199 3.41 4.20 -15.57
CA ILE A 199 4.12 4.60 -14.35
C ILE A 199 4.91 5.88 -14.59
N LYS A 200 4.87 6.80 -13.62
CA LYS A 200 5.69 8.00 -13.62
C LYS A 200 6.98 7.69 -12.89
N ILE A 201 8.11 7.93 -13.53
CA ILE A 201 9.41 7.57 -12.99
C ILE A 201 10.28 8.80 -12.75
N LYS A 202 11.32 8.59 -11.94
CA LYS A 202 12.48 9.45 -11.79
C LYS A 202 13.73 8.60 -12.04
N ASP A 203 14.59 9.04 -12.95
CA ASP A 203 15.86 8.36 -13.22
C ASP A 203 17.00 8.87 -12.32
N SER A 204 18.19 8.30 -12.51
CA SER A 204 19.41 8.67 -11.76
C SER A 204 19.88 10.12 -12.01
N GLN A 205 19.46 10.73 -13.12
CA GLN A 205 19.74 12.14 -13.45
C GLN A 205 18.65 13.09 -12.92
N GLY A 206 17.61 12.56 -12.29
CA GLY A 206 16.47 13.33 -11.77
C GLY A 206 15.44 13.72 -12.83
N ARG A 207 15.54 13.21 -14.07
CA ARG A 207 14.53 13.43 -15.11
C ARG A 207 13.27 12.64 -14.76
N THR A 208 12.11 13.21 -15.08
CA THR A 208 10.81 12.59 -14.78
C THR A 208 9.92 12.51 -16.02
N GLY A 209 9.13 11.44 -16.10
CA GLY A 209 8.19 11.22 -17.19
C GLY A 209 7.41 9.93 -17.01
N TRP A 210 6.36 9.76 -17.81
CA TRP A 210 5.52 8.57 -17.86
C TRP A 210 6.11 7.55 -18.82
N ILE A 211 6.25 6.30 -18.38
CA ILE A 211 6.65 5.17 -19.21
C ILE A 211 5.58 4.08 -19.13
N PHE A 212 5.50 3.23 -20.15
CA PHE A 212 4.62 2.07 -20.11
C PHE A 212 5.28 0.94 -19.29
N GLY A 213 4.63 0.53 -18.22
CA GLY A 213 5.14 -0.42 -17.24
C GLY A 213 5.37 -1.82 -17.81
N GLY A 214 4.68 -2.19 -18.89
CA GLY A 214 4.84 -3.48 -19.60
C GLY A 214 6.29 -3.79 -20.02
N TYR A 215 7.11 -2.76 -20.17
CA TYR A 215 8.53 -2.86 -20.53
C TYR A 215 9.48 -2.62 -19.34
N THR A 216 9.01 -2.93 -18.13
CA THR A 216 9.80 -2.85 -16.90
C THR A 216 9.71 -4.13 -16.09
N THR A 217 10.67 -4.33 -15.20
CA THR A 217 10.75 -5.46 -14.30
C THR A 217 11.24 -5.03 -12.93
N VAL A 218 10.98 -5.85 -11.91
CA VAL A 218 11.52 -5.71 -10.57
C VAL A 218 12.69 -6.68 -10.40
N GLU A 219 13.79 -6.21 -9.82
CA GLU A 219 14.92 -7.09 -9.50
C GLU A 219 14.54 -8.03 -8.33
N ARG A 220 14.91 -9.32 -8.43
CA ARG A 220 14.82 -10.34 -7.36
C ARG A 220 13.43 -10.92 -7.03
N GLY A 221 12.49 -10.94 -7.98
CA GLY A 221 11.32 -11.82 -7.92
C GLY A 221 10.21 -11.43 -6.92
N GLY A 222 10.14 -10.16 -6.51
CA GLY A 222 8.99 -9.63 -5.76
C GLY A 222 7.83 -9.22 -6.65
N ALA A 223 6.75 -8.69 -6.04
CA ALA A 223 5.66 -8.06 -6.78
C ALA A 223 6.19 -6.93 -7.68
N LYS A 224 5.78 -6.95 -8.96
CA LYS A 224 6.19 -5.93 -9.93
C LYS A 224 5.77 -4.54 -9.48
N TYR A 225 4.53 -4.41 -9.04
CA TYR A 225 4.04 -3.22 -8.34
C TYR A 225 3.68 -3.63 -6.94
N ARG A 226 4.22 -2.94 -5.94
CA ARG A 226 3.82 -3.14 -4.55
C ARG A 226 2.45 -2.48 -4.32
N THR A 227 1.42 -3.01 -4.97
CA THR A 227 0.03 -2.70 -4.65
C THR A 227 -0.28 -3.18 -3.23
N PRO A 228 -1.28 -2.61 -2.52
CA PRO A 228 -1.63 -3.14 -1.23
C PRO A 228 -2.12 -4.58 -1.34
N GLN A 229 -2.77 -4.93 -2.44
CA GLN A 229 -3.20 -6.30 -2.72
C GLN A 229 -1.99 -7.23 -2.83
N ASP A 230 -1.08 -6.95 -3.75
CA ASP A 230 0.08 -7.80 -4.06
C ASP A 230 0.98 -7.99 -2.83
N VAL A 231 1.13 -6.94 -2.01
CA VAL A 231 1.90 -7.01 -0.76
C VAL A 231 1.23 -7.95 0.25
N ILE A 232 -0.08 -7.87 0.40
CA ILE A 232 -0.82 -8.69 1.35
C ILE A 232 -0.91 -10.15 0.88
N GLU A 233 -1.13 -10.39 -0.41
CA GLU A 233 -1.05 -11.73 -1.00
C GLU A 233 0.32 -12.37 -0.79
N MET A 234 1.41 -11.61 -0.98
CA MET A 234 2.77 -12.09 -0.74
C MET A 234 3.01 -12.48 0.73
N TYR A 235 2.36 -11.83 1.69
CA TYR A 235 2.47 -12.19 3.11
C TYR A 235 1.60 -13.38 3.51
N LEU A 236 0.49 -13.62 2.80
CA LEU A 236 -0.38 -14.78 3.02
C LEU A 236 0.14 -16.04 2.30
N SER A 237 0.85 -15.86 1.19
CA SER A 237 1.46 -16.92 0.39
C SER A 237 2.89 -16.56 -0.01
N PRO A 238 3.84 -16.57 0.93
CA PRO A 238 5.24 -16.30 0.61
C PRO A 238 5.78 -17.36 -0.38
N PRO A 239 6.69 -16.94 -1.29
CA PRO A 239 7.28 -17.80 -2.32
C PRO A 239 8.20 -18.90 -1.79
#